data_AF-A0A1S8WUE6-F1
#
_entry.id   AF-A0A1S8WUE6-F1
#
_cell.length_a   1.000
_cell.length_b   1.000
_cell.length_c   1.000
_cell.angle_alpha   90.00
_cell.angle_beta   90.00
_cell.angle_gamma   90.00
#
_symmetry.space_group_name_H-M   'P 1'
#
loop_
_entity.id
_entity.type
_entity.pdbx_description
1 polymer ?
#
loop_
_entity_poly.entity_id
_entity_poly.type
_entity_poly.pdbx_seq_one_letter_code
_entity_poly.pdbx_strand_id
1 'polypeptide(L)' 'MIFTAGGDGTFLMGASKIMDCRKLIIGLNTDPDFSVGYLCLPKSCTRNLSETLDLILSGNFE' A
#
# COMPACT_ATOMS: atom_id res chain seq x y z
N MET A 1 -3.81 -10.63 -3.52
CA MET A 1 -3.30 -9.30 -3.13
C MET A 1 -4.15 -8.79 -1.97
N ILE A 2 -3.55 -8.13 -0.99
CA ILE A 2 -4.22 -7.53 0.18
C ILE A 2 -3.87 -6.04 0.19
N PHE A 3 -4.87 -5.19 0.43
CA PHE A 3 -4.66 -3.76 0.62
C PHE A 3 -4.94 -3.39 2.07
N THR A 4 -4.11 -2.54 2.65
CA THR A 4 -4.35 -1.91 3.96
C THR A 4 -4.46 -0.41 3.77
N ALA A 5 -5.45 0.23 4.39
CA ALA A 5 -5.61 1.69 4.34
C ALA A 5 -5.39 2.28 5.74
N GLY A 6 -4.36 3.10 5.91
CA GLY A 6 -3.98 3.68 7.18
C GLY A 6 -2.52 4.12 7.16
N GLY A 7 -1.81 3.98 8.29
CA GLY A 7 -0.36 4.18 8.36
C GLY A 7 0.42 2.87 8.41
N ASP A 8 1.71 2.96 8.74
CA ASP A 8 2.61 1.81 8.86
C ASP A 8 2.12 0.78 9.90
N GLY A 9 1.49 1.22 10.99
CA GLY A 9 0.89 0.33 11.97
C GLY A 9 -0.24 -0.53 11.38
N THR A 10 -1.07 0.04 10.49
CA THR A 10 -2.12 -0.70 9.79
C THR A 10 -1.52 -1.68 8.79
N PHE A 11 -0.48 -1.28 8.07
CA PHE A 11 0.28 -2.17 7.19
C PHE A 11 0.84 -3.37 7.95
N LEU A 12 1.54 -3.14 9.09
CA LEU A 12 2.11 -4.20 9.92
C LEU A 12 1.02 -5.11 10.51
N MET A 13 -0.12 -4.56 10.92
CA MET A 13 -1.26 -5.35 11.38
C MET A 13 -1.74 -6.29 10.26
N GLY A 14 -1.91 -5.79 9.04
CA GLY A 14 -2.26 -6.63 7.88
C GLY A 14 -1.20 -7.69 7.58
N ALA A 15 0.09 -7.29 7.58
CA ALA A 15 1.22 -8.18 7.33
C ALA A 15 1.30 -9.32 8.34
N SER A 16 0.98 -9.05 9.62
CA SER A 16 0.95 -10.07 10.69
C SER A 16 -0.06 -11.19 10.46
N LYS A 17 -1.01 -11.01 9.53
CA LYS A 17 -2.03 -12.01 9.17
C LYS A 17 -1.67 -12.81 7.92
N ILE A 18 -0.55 -12.49 7.26
CA ILE A 18 -0.12 -13.16 6.03
C ILE A 18 0.83 -14.30 6.38
N MET A 19 0.37 -15.52 6.15
CA MET A 19 1.13 -16.76 6.38
C MET A 19 1.78 -17.32 5.09
N ASP A 20 1.47 -16.75 3.93
CA ASP A 20 2.04 -17.15 2.62
C ASP A 20 2.87 -15.99 2.07
N CYS A 21 4.18 -16.21 1.88
CA CYS A 21 5.10 -15.21 1.36
C CYS A 21 4.84 -14.81 -0.09
N ARG A 22 3.99 -15.55 -0.83
CA ARG A 22 3.56 -15.20 -2.19
C ARG A 22 2.36 -14.25 -2.19
N LYS A 23 1.72 -14.02 -1.04
CA LYS A 23 0.61 -13.07 -0.94
C LYS A 23 1.14 -11.65 -0.84
N LEU A 24 0.99 -10.88 -1.92
CA LEU A 24 1.31 -9.47 -1.95
C LEU A 24 0.42 -8.66 -0.99
N ILE A 25 1.03 -7.78 -0.20
CA ILE A 25 0.38 -6.77 0.63
C ILE A 25 0.81 -5.37 0.18
N ILE A 26 -0.13 -4.44 0.15
CA ILE A 26 0.08 -3.06 -0.31
C ILE A 26 -0.51 -2.10 0.72
N GLY A 27 0.30 -1.17 1.21
CA GLY A 27 -0.12 -0.11 2.13
C GLY A 27 -0.57 1.14 1.40
N LEU A 28 -1.77 1.62 1.67
CA LEU A 28 -2.31 2.90 1.20
C LEU A 28 -2.29 3.89 2.36
N ASN A 29 -1.54 4.98 2.22
CA ASN A 29 -1.50 6.02 3.24
C ASN A 29 -2.78 6.87 3.17
N THR A 30 -3.60 6.87 4.22
CA THR A 30 -4.86 7.65 4.23
C THR A 30 -4.66 9.12 4.57
N ASP A 31 -3.51 9.50 5.11
CA ASP A 31 -3.18 10.89 5.45
C ASP A 31 -1.75 11.25 4.98
N PRO A 32 -1.52 11.34 3.66
CA PRO A 32 -0.19 11.60 3.11
C PRO A 32 0.26 13.06 3.31
N ASP A 33 -0.60 13.95 3.79
CA ASP A 33 -0.24 15.36 4.03
C ASP A 33 0.38 15.56 5.41
N PHE A 34 -0.05 14.79 6.41
CA PHE A 34 0.47 14.91 7.78
C PHE A 34 1.25 13.67 8.27
N SER A 35 1.16 12.55 7.56
CA SER A 35 1.89 11.31 7.85
C SER A 35 2.68 10.86 6.63
N VAL A 36 3.99 10.60 6.79
CA VAL A 36 4.83 10.13 5.68
C VAL A 36 4.49 8.68 5.35
N GLY A 37 4.57 7.79 6.35
CA GLY A 37 4.45 6.34 6.17
C GLY A 37 5.62 5.77 5.34
N TYR A 38 6.47 4.94 5.93
CA TYR A 38 7.62 4.35 5.23
C TYR A 38 7.32 2.96 4.64
N LEU A 39 6.20 2.34 5.00
CA LEU A 39 5.76 1.03 4.51
C LEU A 39 4.58 1.13 3.54
N CYS A 40 3.96 2.30 3.45
CA CYS A 40 2.86 2.56 2.53
C CYS A 40 3.39 3.12 1.19
N LEU A 41 2.53 3.09 0.17
CA LEU A 41 2.83 3.68 -1.13
C LEU A 41 3.21 5.16 -0.99
N PRO A 42 4.12 5.66 -1.84
CA PRO A 42 4.49 7.06 -1.86
C PRO A 42 3.27 7.98 -1.97
N LYS A 43 3.45 9.20 -1.47
CA LYS A 43 2.45 10.26 -1.53
C LYS A 43 1.92 10.54 -2.94
N SER A 44 2.77 10.48 -3.95
CA SER A 44 2.39 10.62 -5.36
C SER A 44 1.41 9.54 -5.80
N CYS A 45 1.72 8.28 -5.47
CA CYS A 45 0.90 7.12 -5.77
C CYS A 45 -0.46 7.15 -5.06
N THR A 46 -0.48 7.63 -3.81
CA THR A 46 -1.73 7.81 -3.03
C THR A 46 -2.63 8.88 -3.65
N ARG A 47 -2.06 9.99 -4.14
CA ARG A 47 -2.83 11.07 -4.78
C ARG A 47 -3.39 10.66 -6.15
N ASN A 48 -2.63 9.85 -6.89
CA ASN A 48 -3.04 9.29 -8.17
C ASN A 48 -3.46 7.82 -8.01
N LEU A 49 -4.38 7.55 -7.07
CA LEU A 49 -4.72 6.18 -6.69
C LEU A 49 -5.24 5.35 -7.87
N SER A 50 -6.05 5.92 -8.77
CA SER A 50 -6.59 5.19 -9.93
C SER A 50 -5.48 4.66 -10.83
N GLU A 51 -4.60 5.54 -11.30
CA GLU A 51 -3.47 5.19 -12.17
C GLU A 51 -2.51 4.20 -11.48
N THR A 52 -2.25 4.43 -10.19
CA THR A 52 -1.43 3.53 -9.38
C THR A 52 -2.04 2.14 -9.27
N LEU A 53 -3.36 2.04 -9.07
CA LEU A 53 -4.06 0.76 -9.02
C LEU A 53 -4.01 0.05 -10.37
N ASP A 54 -4.16 0.78 -11.48
CA ASP A 54 -4.06 0.20 -12.82
C ASP A 54 -2.66 -0.39 -13.06
N LEU A 55 -1.60 0.34 -12.68
CA LEU A 55 -0.21 -0.16 -12.73
C LEU A 55 -0.02 -1.42 -11.88
N ILE A 56 -0.46 -1.39 -10.62
CA ILE A 56 -0.37 -2.53 -9.68
C ILE A 56 -1.12 -3.76 -10.22
N LEU A 57 -2.33 -3.57 -10.75
CA LEU A 57 -3.17 -4.65 -11.27
C LEU A 57 -2.64 -5.19 -12.60
N SER A 58 -1.98 -4.37 -13.40
CA SER A 58 -1.26 -4.79 -14.61
C SER A 58 0.06 -5.51 -14.29
N GLY A 59 0.52 -5.50 -13.04
CA GLY A 59 1.79 -6.08 -12.61
C GLY A 59 3.00 -5.26 -13.06
N ASN A 60 2.78 -3.98 -13.40
CA ASN A 60 3.81 -3.07 -13.88
C ASN A 60 4.28 -2.19 -12.72
N PHE A 61 5.50 -2.41 -12.25
CA PHE A 61 6.06 -1.79 -11.04
C PHE A 61 7.33 -0.97 -11.31
N GLU A 62 7.66 -0.72 -12.60
CA GLU A 62 8.76 0.13 -13.02
C GLU A 62 8.45 1.63 -12.88
#